data_AF-A0A956SP32-F1
#
_entry.id   AF-A0A956SP32-F1
#
_cell.length_a   1.000
_cell.length_b   1.000
_cell.length_c   1.000
_cell.angle_alpha   90.00
_cell.angle_beta   90.00
_cell.angle_gamma   90.00
#
_symmetry.space_group_name_H-M   'P 1'
#
loop_
_entity.id
_entity.type
_entity.pdbx_description
1 polymer ?
#
loop_
_entity_poly.entity_id
_entity_poly.type
_entity_poly.pdbx_seq_one_letter_code
_entity_poly.pdbx_strand_id
1 'polypeptide(L)' 'MKKQHNRNNDNQLIIEVLHAMQPKIKKSLQNTSFQEQEDLKQEIYIKVIHAVKTRRIQPLTLWEFKEKFDKKAYQKN' A
#
# COMPACT_ATOMS: atom_id res chain seq x y z
N MET A 1 12.27 -20.64 9.18
CA MET A 1 12.82 -19.48 9.91
C MET A 1 11.71 -18.47 10.16
N LYS A 2 11.31 -18.25 11.43
CA LYS A 2 10.30 -17.24 11.78
C LYS A 2 10.95 -15.86 11.59
N LYS A 3 10.58 -15.12 10.53
CA LYS A 3 11.08 -13.75 10.30
C LYS A 3 10.69 -12.89 11.52
N GLN A 4 11.68 -12.42 12.27
CA GLN A 4 11.47 -11.52 13.40
C GLN A 4 10.63 -10.31 12.97
N HIS A 5 9.65 -9.98 13.80
CA HIS A 5 8.69 -8.89 13.57
C HIS A 5 9.37 -7.55 13.87
N ASN A 6 9.92 -6.88 12.85
CA ASN A 6 10.45 -5.53 13.04
C ASN A 6 9.32 -4.50 12.91
N ARG A 7 8.59 -4.29 14.02
CA ARG A 7 7.47 -3.33 14.11
C ARG A 7 7.85 -1.91 13.66
N ASN A 8 9.10 -1.52 13.84
CA ASN A 8 9.61 -0.20 13.45
C ASN A 8 9.67 -0.04 11.92
N ASN A 9 9.98 -1.13 11.20
CA ASN A 9 10.02 -1.11 9.73
C ASN A 9 8.61 -1.01 9.12
N ASP A 10 7.64 -1.72 9.68
CA ASP A 10 6.26 -1.70 9.18
C ASP A 10 5.62 -0.31 9.34
N ASN A 11 5.87 0.39 10.45
CA ASN A 11 5.38 1.76 10.66
C ASN A 11 5.99 2.75 9.66
N GLN A 12 7.29 2.64 9.39
CA GLN A 12 7.97 3.47 8.40
C GLN A 12 7.39 3.25 7.00
N LEU A 13 7.20 1.99 6.60
CA LEU A 13 6.58 1.64 5.33
C LEU A 13 5.14 2.16 5.21
N ILE A 14 4.35 2.10 6.30
CA ILE A 14 2.99 2.68 6.33
C ILE A 14 3.05 4.17 6.01
N ILE A 15 3.95 4.92 6.65
CA ILE A 15 4.10 6.37 6.44
C ILE A 15 4.50 6.66 4.99
N GLU A 16 5.47 5.92 4.45
CA GLU A 16 5.93 6.08 3.06
C GLU A 16 4.81 5.81 2.05
N VAL A 17 4.05 4.73 2.25
CA VAL A 17 2.93 4.37 1.37
C VAL A 17 1.81 5.41 1.46
N LEU A 18 1.44 5.86 2.67
CA LEU A 18 0.43 6.89 2.85
C LEU A 18 0.84 8.21 2.20
N HIS A 19 2.12 8.59 2.31
CA HIS A 19 2.66 9.79 1.67
C HIS A 19 2.61 9.67 0.14
N ALA A 20 3.05 8.54 -0.41
CA ALA A 20 2.99 8.27 -1.85
C ALA A 20 1.55 8.24 -2.39
N MET A 21 0.57 7.82 -1.57
CA MET A 21 -0.83 7.75 -1.95
C MET A 21 -1.58 9.08 -1.79
N GLN A 22 -1.04 10.09 -1.07
CA GLN A 22 -1.71 11.38 -0.83
C GLN A 22 -2.32 12.01 -2.10
N PRO A 23 -1.62 12.08 -3.24
CA PRO A 23 -2.17 12.71 -4.45
C PRO A 23 -3.42 11.99 -4.95
N LYS A 24 -3.44 10.64 -4.89
CA LYS A 24 -4.58 9.82 -5.29
C LYS A 24 -5.73 9.92 -4.29
N ILE A 25 -5.44 9.92 -3.00
CA ILE A 25 -6.43 10.06 -1.93
C ILE A 25 -7.14 11.40 -2.06
N LYS A 26 -6.39 12.50 -2.17
CA LYS A 26 -6.95 13.84 -2.35
C LYS A 26 -7.86 13.94 -3.57
N LYS A 27 -7.43 13.37 -4.71
CA LYS A 27 -8.26 13.33 -5.93
C LYS A 27 -9.55 12.52 -5.74
N SER A 28 -9.49 11.41 -5.00
CA SER A 28 -10.67 10.59 -4.70
C SER A 28 -11.67 11.32 -3.80
N LEU A 29 -11.16 12.04 -2.78
CA LEU A 29 -12.00 12.78 -1.83
C LEU A 29 -12.76 13.94 -2.50
N GLN A 30 -12.16 14.58 -3.51
CA GLN A 30 -12.84 15.64 -4.28
C GLN A 30 -14.10 15.17 -5.00
N ASN A 31 -14.23 13.87 -5.27
CA ASN A 31 -15.41 13.28 -5.90
C ASN A 31 -16.47 12.81 -4.88
N THR A 32 -16.24 13.06 -3.58
CA THR A 32 -17.09 12.60 -2.48
C THR A 32 -17.74 13.80 -1.80
N SER A 33 -18.94 13.61 -1.22
CA SER A 33 -19.62 14.66 -0.47
C SER A 33 -18.75 15.13 0.71
N PHE A 34 -18.80 16.43 1.04
CA PHE A 34 -17.94 17.00 2.09
C PHE A 34 -18.12 16.31 3.44
N GLN A 35 -19.35 15.89 3.75
CA GLN A 35 -19.72 15.19 4.97
C GLN A 35 -19.02 13.83 5.10
N GLU A 36 -18.81 13.11 3.98
CA GLU A 36 -18.26 11.75 3.96
C GLU A 36 -16.75 11.74 3.70
N GLN A 37 -16.15 12.87 3.34
CA GLN A 37 -14.73 12.94 2.96
C GLN A 37 -13.78 12.51 4.08
N GLU A 38 -14.03 12.92 5.33
CA GLU A 38 -13.14 12.57 6.45
C GLU A 38 -13.28 11.08 6.81
N ASP A 39 -14.49 10.53 6.80
CA ASP A 39 -14.74 9.11 7.04
C ASP A 39 -14.07 8.24 5.96
N LEU A 40 -14.25 8.61 4.69
CA LEU A 40 -13.62 7.90 3.57
C LEU A 40 -12.10 7.96 3.65
N LYS A 41 -11.53 9.10 4.03
CA LYS A 41 -10.09 9.27 4.23
C LYS A 41 -9.58 8.33 5.32
N GLN A 42 -10.26 8.27 6.46
CA GLN A 42 -9.90 7.37 7.55
C GLN A 42 -10.01 5.90 7.12
N GLU A 43 -11.06 5.52 6.41
CA GLU A 43 -11.23 4.16 5.90
C GLU A 43 -10.08 3.75 4.97
N ILE A 44 -9.67 4.64 4.05
CA ILE A 44 -8.53 4.41 3.17
C ILE A 44 -7.26 4.20 3.98
N TYR A 45 -7.02 5.01 5.01
CA TYR A 45 -5.82 4.90 5.84
C TYR A 45 -5.79 3.56 6.60
N ILE A 46 -6.93 3.14 7.16
CA ILE A 46 -7.08 1.84 7.83
C ILE A 46 -6.78 0.70 6.86
N LYS A 47 -7.28 0.76 5.62
CA LYS A 47 -7.03 -0.25 4.59
C LYS A 47 -5.55 -0.33 4.21
N VAL A 48 -4.86 0.81 4.08
CA VAL A 48 -3.42 0.84 3.80
C VAL A 48 -2.62 0.20 4.94
N ILE A 49 -2.91 0.57 6.18
CA ILE A 49 -2.28 -0.02 7.38
C ILE A 49 -2.49 -1.54 7.39
N HIS A 50 -3.72 -2.00 7.14
CA HIS A 50 -4.04 -3.42 7.08
C HIS A 50 -3.28 -4.12 5.94
N ALA A 51 -3.18 -3.51 4.76
CA ALA A 51 -2.46 -4.07 3.62
C ALA A 51 -0.96 -4.25 3.90
N VAL A 52 -0.33 -3.31 4.60
CA VAL A 52 1.07 -3.44 5.05
C VAL A 52 1.21 -4.55 6.10
N LYS A 53 0.35 -4.54 7.13
CA LYS A 53 0.38 -5.57 8.19
C LYS A 53 0.14 -6.98 7.67
N THR A 54 -0.71 -7.13 6.65
CA THR A 54 -0.98 -8.42 5.97
C THR A 54 0.00 -8.75 4.84
N ARG A 55 1.08 -7.96 4.66
CA ARG A 55 2.13 -8.16 3.64
C ARG A 55 1.62 -8.15 2.20
N ARG A 56 0.42 -7.61 1.95
CA ARG A 56 -0.06 -7.31 0.60
C ARG A 56 0.76 -6.19 -0.03
N ILE A 57 1.20 -5.25 0.79
CA ILE A 57 2.18 -4.22 0.44
C ILE A 57 3.49 -4.60 1.14
N GLN A 58 4.54 -4.75 0.35
CA GLN A 58 5.88 -5.05 0.83
C GLN A 58 6.90 -4.33 -0.04
N PRO A 59 8.03 -3.89 0.53
CA PRO A 59 9.12 -3.36 -0.25
C PRO A 59 9.62 -4.45 -1.19
N LEU A 60 10.01 -4.03 -2.39
CA LEU A 60 10.45 -4.92 -3.45
C LEU A 60 11.77 -4.37 -3.97
N THR A 61 12.77 -5.23 -4.08
CA THR A 61 13.99 -4.88 -4.80
C THR A 61 13.72 -4.87 -6.30
N LEU A 62 14.56 -4.16 -7.07
CA LEU A 62 14.43 -4.11 -8.52
C LEU A 62 14.51 -5.50 -9.17
N TRP A 63 15.31 -6.41 -8.61
CA TRP A 63 15.43 -7.77 -9.11
C TRP A 63 14.18 -8.60 -8.85
N GLU A 64 13.64 -8.54 -7.62
CA GLU A 64 12.35 -9.19 -7.30
C GLU A 64 11.20 -8.60 -8.13
N PHE A 65 11.25 -7.30 -8.45
CA PHE A 65 10.33 -6.67 -9.38
C PHE A 65 10.43 -7.28 -10.78
N LYS A 66 11.64 -7.34 -11.34
CA LYS A 66 11.89 -7.93 -12.65
C LYS A 66 11.39 -9.37 -12.73
N GLU A 67 11.74 -10.20 -11.76
CA GLU A 67 11.29 -11.61 -11.73
C GLU A 67 9.77 -11.75 -11.66
N LYS A 68 9.09 -10.92 -10.86
CA LYS A 68 7.62 -10.92 -10.77
C LYS A 68 6.97 -10.41 -12.05
N PHE A 69 7.60 -9.45 -12.72
CA PHE A 69 7.12 -8.90 -13.98
C PHE A 69 7.24 -9.93 -15.10
N ASP A 70 8.40 -10.57 -15.22
CA ASP A 70 8.66 -11.60 -16.23
C ASP A 70 7.70 -12.79 -16.05
N LYS A 71 7.51 -13.30 -14.82
CA LYS A 71 6.57 -14.40 -14.52
C LYS A 71 5.12 -14.09 -14.92
N LYS A 72 4.67 -12.83 -14.80
CA LYS A 72 3.32 -12.43 -15.25
C LYS A 72 3.17 -12.43 -16.77
N ALA A 73 4.26 -12.17 -17.51
CA ALA A 73 4.25 -12.21 -18.97
C ALA A 73 4.09 -13.65 -19.50
N TYR A 74 4.65 -14.65 -18.81
CA TYR A 74 4.55 -16.06 -19.18
C TYR A 74 3.23 -16.75 -18.81
N GLN A 75 2.42 -16.18 -17.92
CA GLN A 75 1.11 -16.73 -17.55
C GLN A 75 -0.04 -16.26 -18.47
N LYS A 76 0.27 -15.45 -19.48
CA LYS A 76 -0.72 -14.92 -20.44
C LYS A 76 -0.71 -15.67 -21.78
N ASN A 77 0.04 -16.77 -21.88
CA ASN A 77 0.07 -17.70 -23.01
C ASN A 77 -0.47 -19.07 -22.58
#